data_AF-A0A1H2DU72-F1
#
_entry.id   AF-A0A1H2DU72-F1
#
_cell.length_a   1.000
_cell.length_b   1.000
_cell.length_c   1.000
_cell.angle_alpha   90.00
_cell.angle_beta   90.00
_cell.angle_gamma   90.00
#
_symmetry.space_group_name_H-M   'P 1'
#
loop_
_entity.id
_entity.type
_entity.pdbx_description
1 polymer ?
#
loop_
_entity_poly.entity_id
_entity_poly.type
_entity_poly.pdbx_seq_one_letter_code
_entity_poly.pdbx_strand_id
1 'polypeptide(L)'
;MSLPPSDKDAVLARVREALRLPARIPHVEGSVSDTIPLLPSKREVTRWLPAVGPTFEERFALFAAQAAALKAEVIRVATPDDVPLCLAQLAKDEGWETSKPGAIAAHPGLHSQAVVEKAGFIPFLVVSGYDKAALEGCVAGVTACEALVAQTGSVLVTSKESGGRALTVLPPHHVVVATAAQLVPDLPAAFERLREVHGKALPSMISFITGPSRTGDIERILVLGAHGPKRLTILFVG
;
A
#
# COMPACT_ATOMS: atom_id res chain seq x y z
N MET A 1 -4.24 60.57 -4.10
CA MET A 1 -4.80 59.76 -3.00
C MET A 1 -4.67 58.30 -3.44
N SER A 2 -3.71 57.54 -2.93
CA SER A 2 -3.47 56.16 -3.34
C SER A 2 -4.54 55.24 -2.73
N LEU A 3 -5.15 54.38 -3.56
CA LEU A 3 -6.11 53.37 -3.11
C LEU A 3 -5.46 52.46 -2.05
N PRO A 4 -6.20 52.06 -1.01
CA PRO A 4 -5.68 51.13 -0.01
C PRO A 4 -5.33 49.78 -0.65
N PRO A 5 -4.27 49.10 -0.17
CA PRO A 5 -3.84 47.82 -0.72
C PRO A 5 -4.95 46.78 -0.59
N SER A 6 -5.06 45.91 -1.59
CA SER A 6 -6.04 44.82 -1.55
C SER A 6 -5.68 43.78 -0.50
N ASP A 7 -6.65 42.99 -0.03
CA ASP A 7 -6.41 41.89 0.92
C ASP A 7 -5.34 40.90 0.42
N LYS A 8 -5.29 40.68 -0.90
CA LYS A 8 -4.27 39.86 -1.55
C LYS A 8 -2.88 40.47 -1.38
N ASP A 9 -2.75 41.79 -1.52
CA ASP A 9 -1.46 42.48 -1.37
C ASP A 9 -0.99 42.47 0.09
N ALA A 10 -1.92 42.60 1.04
CA ALA A 10 -1.62 42.47 2.47
C ALA A 10 -1.11 41.06 2.83
N VAL A 11 -1.72 40.00 2.26
CA VAL A 11 -1.26 38.62 2.46
C VAL A 11 0.12 38.40 1.83
N LEU A 12 0.33 38.84 0.59
CA LEU A 12 1.61 38.67 -0.10
C LEU A 12 2.75 39.46 0.56
N ALA A 13 2.44 40.63 1.13
CA ALA A 13 3.39 41.40 1.93
C ALA A 13 3.85 40.62 3.18
N ARG A 14 2.91 40.02 3.92
CA ARG A 14 3.21 39.18 5.10
C ARG A 14 4.02 37.93 4.74
N VAL A 15 3.73 37.29 3.60
CA VAL A 15 4.53 36.14 3.12
C VAL A 15 5.96 36.56 2.79
N ARG A 16 6.16 37.69 2.10
CA ARG A 16 7.50 38.21 1.78
C ARG A 16 8.26 38.62 3.03
N GLU A 17 7.58 39.19 4.03
CA GLU A 17 8.16 39.51 5.33
C GLU A 17 8.62 38.25 6.07
N ALA A 18 7.77 37.22 6.14
CA ALA A 18 8.10 35.95 6.80
C ALA A 18 9.29 35.23 6.12
N LEU A 19 9.41 35.32 4.80
CA LEU A 19 10.52 34.72 4.03
C LEU A 19 11.86 35.45 4.17
N ARG A 20 11.90 36.66 4.76
CA ARG A 20 13.16 37.36 5.06
C ARG A 20 13.85 36.80 6.30
N LEU A 21 13.10 36.13 7.16
CA LEU A 21 13.68 35.41 8.29
C LEU A 21 14.10 34.03 7.79
N PRO A 22 15.39 33.63 7.92
CA PRO A 22 15.76 32.25 7.70
C PRO A 22 14.92 31.40 8.65
N ALA A 23 14.22 30.40 8.11
CA ALA A 23 13.47 29.46 8.92
C ALA A 23 14.45 28.86 9.94
N ARG A 24 14.15 29.02 11.24
CA ARG A 24 14.86 28.27 12.26
C ARG A 24 14.70 26.80 11.91
N ILE A 25 15.81 26.14 11.58
CA ILE A 25 15.85 24.68 11.48
C ILE A 25 15.52 24.20 12.90
N PRO A 26 14.33 23.62 13.13
CA PRO A 26 14.09 22.98 14.42
C PRO A 26 15.19 21.92 14.55
N HIS A 27 15.92 21.91 15.67
CA HIS A 27 16.99 20.96 16.03
C HIS A 27 18.48 21.35 15.81
N VAL A 28 18.85 22.62 15.56
CA VAL A 28 20.30 23.00 15.45
C VAL A 28 20.82 23.91 16.59
N GLU A 29 19.99 24.31 17.56
CA GLU A 29 20.48 25.06 18.72
C GLU A 29 20.73 24.13 19.92
N GLY A 30 21.99 23.70 20.04
CA GLY A 30 22.53 22.88 21.11
C GLY A 30 23.49 21.85 20.51
N SER A 31 24.69 21.69 21.08
CA SER A 31 25.57 20.57 20.72
C SER A 31 24.82 19.27 20.98
N VAL A 32 24.15 18.74 19.96
CA VAL A 32 23.71 17.35 19.98
C VAL A 32 25.01 16.56 20.09
N SER A 33 25.23 15.96 21.25
CA SER A 33 26.25 14.93 21.37
C SER A 33 26.09 14.01 20.15
N ASP A 34 27.13 13.88 19.32
CA ASP A 34 27.15 13.01 18.12
C ASP A 34 26.79 11.54 18.42
N THR A 35 26.57 11.21 19.69
CA THR A 35 25.85 10.03 20.11
C THR A 35 24.37 10.15 19.73
N ILE A 36 24.05 9.82 18.48
CA ILE A 36 22.78 9.17 18.18
C ILE A 36 22.64 8.04 19.21
N PRO A 37 21.55 7.96 20.00
CA PRO A 37 21.35 6.84 20.91
C PRO A 37 21.57 5.56 20.12
N LEU A 38 22.51 4.72 20.57
CA LEU A 38 22.77 3.44 19.92
C LEU A 38 21.43 2.73 19.84
N LEU A 39 20.91 2.60 18.61
CA LEU A 39 19.71 1.82 18.39
C LEU A 39 20.00 0.42 18.94
N PRO A 40 19.09 -0.16 19.75
CA PRO A 40 19.27 -1.50 20.25
C PRO A 40 19.60 -2.44 19.10
N SER A 41 20.52 -3.38 19.34
CA SER A 41 20.92 -4.33 18.33
C SER A 41 19.70 -5.12 17.82
N LYS A 42 19.77 -5.60 16.56
CA LYS A 42 18.67 -6.40 15.96
C LYS A 42 18.20 -7.52 16.91
N ARG A 43 19.14 -8.16 17.62
CA ARG A 43 18.88 -9.20 18.64
C ARG A 43 18.06 -8.70 19.83
N GLU A 44 18.37 -7.52 20.36
CA GLU A 44 17.67 -6.95 21.51
C GLU A 44 16.23 -6.54 21.15
N VAL A 45 16.01 -6.01 19.96
CA VAL A 45 14.66 -5.64 19.48
C VAL A 45 13.80 -6.88 19.25
N THR A 46 14.34 -7.91 18.59
CA THR A 46 13.59 -9.14 18.30
C THR A 46 13.12 -9.90 19.54
N ARG A 47 13.74 -9.68 20.72
CA ARG A 47 13.31 -10.31 21.97
C ARG A 47 11.91 -9.87 22.41
N TRP A 48 11.52 -8.65 22.08
CA TRP A 48 10.24 -8.05 22.48
C TRP A 48 9.16 -8.18 21.41
N LEU A 49 9.52 -8.71 20.25
CA LEU A 49 8.63 -8.83 19.11
C LEU A 49 8.07 -10.27 19.02
N PRO A 50 6.85 -10.46 18.47
CA PRO A 50 6.30 -11.78 18.24
C PRO A 50 7.25 -12.62 17.38
N ALA A 51 7.43 -13.88 17.77
CA ALA A 51 8.23 -14.83 17.00
C ALA A 51 7.59 -15.08 15.63
N VAL A 52 8.42 -15.11 14.59
CA VAL A 52 7.99 -15.19 13.18
C VAL A 52 8.21 -16.57 12.54
N GLY A 53 8.74 -17.54 13.30
CA GLY A 53 9.07 -18.88 12.82
C GLY A 53 10.35 -18.92 11.96
N PRO A 54 11.25 -19.91 12.15
CA PRO A 54 12.46 -20.01 11.34
C PRO A 54 12.18 -20.39 9.87
N THR A 55 11.18 -21.22 9.59
CA THR A 55 10.91 -21.76 8.25
C THR A 55 9.95 -20.91 7.42
N PHE A 56 9.90 -21.17 6.12
CA PHE A 56 8.94 -20.54 5.21
C PHE A 56 7.48 -20.90 5.58
N GLU A 57 7.20 -22.18 5.84
CA GLU A 57 5.82 -22.62 6.16
C GLU A 57 5.32 -22.02 7.47
N GLU A 58 6.17 -21.90 8.50
CA GLU A 58 5.77 -21.23 9.75
C GLU A 58 5.51 -19.73 9.53
N ARG A 59 6.33 -19.07 8.70
CA ARG A 59 6.10 -17.66 8.33
C ARG A 59 4.83 -17.48 7.54
N PHE A 60 4.55 -18.38 6.60
CA PHE A 60 3.32 -18.32 5.81
C PHE A 60 2.11 -18.56 6.71
N ALA A 61 2.16 -19.56 7.57
CA ALA A 61 1.07 -19.86 8.51
C ALA A 61 0.80 -18.65 9.42
N LEU A 62 1.85 -17.99 9.92
CA LEU A 62 1.71 -16.76 10.69
C LEU A 62 1.11 -15.63 9.84
N PHE A 63 1.63 -15.40 8.63
CA PHE A 63 1.12 -14.39 7.72
C PHE A 63 -0.38 -14.58 7.45
N ALA A 64 -0.80 -15.80 7.09
CA ALA A 64 -2.19 -16.13 6.81
C ALA A 64 -3.07 -15.95 8.04
N ALA A 65 -2.60 -16.34 9.23
CA ALA A 65 -3.32 -16.12 10.48
C ALA A 65 -3.50 -14.63 10.80
N GLN A 66 -2.45 -13.82 10.62
CA GLN A 66 -2.51 -12.36 10.84
C GLN A 66 -3.43 -11.68 9.82
N ALA A 67 -3.30 -12.02 8.53
CA ALA A 67 -4.17 -11.52 7.47
C ALA A 67 -5.64 -11.82 7.78
N ALA A 68 -5.96 -13.06 8.16
CA ALA A 68 -7.32 -13.47 8.52
C ALA A 68 -7.84 -12.73 9.78
N ALA A 69 -7.00 -12.55 10.81
CA ALA A 69 -7.35 -11.77 12.00
C ALA A 69 -7.70 -10.31 11.65
N LEU A 70 -7.07 -9.76 10.61
CA LEU A 70 -7.31 -8.43 10.09
C LEU A 70 -8.42 -8.37 9.04
N LYS A 71 -9.09 -9.48 8.73
CA LYS A 71 -10.16 -9.62 7.71
C LYS A 71 -9.66 -9.48 6.26
N ALA A 72 -8.39 -9.76 6.03
CA ALA A 72 -7.87 -10.01 4.68
C ALA A 72 -7.97 -11.50 4.35
N GLU A 73 -8.24 -11.80 3.09
CA GLU A 73 -8.29 -13.16 2.57
C GLU A 73 -6.98 -13.50 1.87
N VAL A 74 -6.49 -14.73 2.07
CA VAL A 74 -5.30 -15.24 1.37
C VAL A 74 -5.71 -16.50 0.62
N ILE A 75 -5.61 -16.45 -0.71
CA ILE A 75 -5.90 -17.58 -1.60
C ILE A 75 -4.56 -18.08 -2.13
N ARG A 76 -4.17 -19.32 -1.79
CA ARG A 76 -2.99 -19.95 -2.38
C ARG A 76 -3.30 -20.40 -3.81
N VAL A 77 -2.35 -20.15 -4.69
CA VAL A 77 -2.39 -20.44 -6.11
C VAL A 77 -1.11 -21.21 -6.45
N ALA A 78 -1.24 -22.33 -7.16
CA ALA A 78 -0.09 -23.22 -7.39
C ALA A 78 0.95 -22.60 -8.32
N THR A 79 0.51 -21.96 -9.41
CA THR A 79 1.40 -21.37 -10.42
C THR A 79 0.98 -19.95 -10.80
N PRO A 80 1.90 -19.13 -11.35
CA PRO A 80 1.55 -17.80 -11.85
C PRO A 80 0.45 -17.83 -12.94
N ASP A 81 0.35 -18.92 -13.71
CA ASP A 81 -0.64 -19.07 -14.78
C ASP A 81 -2.05 -19.38 -14.26
N ASP A 82 -2.18 -19.82 -13.00
CA ASP A 82 -3.47 -20.04 -12.35
C ASP A 82 -4.05 -18.75 -11.74
N VAL A 83 -3.24 -17.70 -11.58
CA VAL A 83 -3.68 -16.41 -11.00
C VAL A 83 -4.83 -15.78 -11.80
N PRO A 84 -4.79 -15.71 -13.14
CA PRO A 84 -5.91 -15.16 -13.91
C PRO A 84 -7.20 -15.97 -13.76
N LEU A 85 -7.10 -17.30 -13.67
CA LEU A 85 -8.26 -18.17 -13.43
C LEU A 85 -8.85 -17.92 -12.05
N CYS A 86 -8.00 -17.78 -11.03
CA CYS A 86 -8.40 -17.45 -9.68
C CYS A 86 -9.07 -16.07 -9.61
N LEU A 87 -8.52 -15.06 -10.28
CA LEU A 87 -9.13 -13.72 -10.37
C LEU A 87 -10.51 -13.77 -11.05
N ALA A 88 -10.65 -14.53 -12.14
CA ALA A 88 -11.93 -14.70 -12.82
C ALA A 88 -12.97 -15.43 -11.94
N GLN A 89 -12.53 -16.38 -11.12
CA GLN A 89 -13.41 -17.05 -10.15
C GLN A 89 -13.82 -16.10 -9.02
N LEU A 90 -12.87 -15.34 -8.46
CA LEU A 90 -13.15 -14.31 -7.44
C LEU A 90 -14.17 -13.29 -7.93
N ALA A 91 -14.05 -12.83 -9.18
CA ALA A 91 -15.01 -11.92 -9.79
C ALA A 91 -16.43 -12.50 -9.87
N LYS A 92 -16.57 -13.82 -10.11
CA LYS A 92 -17.87 -14.51 -10.11
C LYS A 92 -18.43 -14.65 -8.70
N ASP A 93 -17.59 -15.05 -7.75
CA ASP A 93 -17.99 -15.30 -6.36
C ASP A 93 -18.44 -14.01 -5.67
N GLU A 94 -17.79 -12.89 -5.96
CA GLU A 94 -18.14 -11.55 -5.46
C GLU A 94 -19.24 -10.87 -6.30
N GLY A 95 -19.69 -11.48 -7.41
CA GLY A 95 -20.73 -10.93 -8.28
C GLY A 95 -20.34 -9.60 -8.93
N TRP A 96 -19.07 -9.43 -9.31
CA TRP A 96 -18.57 -8.21 -9.94
C TRP A 96 -19.21 -7.98 -11.31
N GLU A 97 -19.75 -6.78 -11.52
CA GLU A 97 -20.25 -6.33 -12.82
C GLU A 97 -19.07 -6.01 -13.75
N THR A 98 -18.64 -7.02 -14.51
CA THR A 98 -17.47 -6.97 -15.40
C THR A 98 -17.84 -6.93 -16.88
N SER A 99 -19.13 -6.77 -17.23
CA SER A 99 -19.56 -6.67 -18.63
C SER A 99 -19.05 -5.40 -19.32
N LYS A 100 -18.73 -4.36 -18.54
CA LYS A 100 -18.18 -3.10 -19.04
C LYS A 100 -16.65 -3.12 -19.02
N PRO A 101 -15.99 -2.60 -20.07
CA PRO A 101 -14.55 -2.39 -20.04
C PRO A 101 -14.18 -1.43 -18.91
N GLY A 102 -13.04 -1.67 -18.27
CA GLY A 102 -12.55 -0.81 -17.19
C GLY A 102 -13.21 -1.05 -15.82
N ALA A 103 -14.00 -2.10 -15.65
CA ALA A 103 -14.56 -2.46 -14.35
C ALA A 103 -13.47 -2.79 -13.30
N ILE A 104 -12.34 -3.36 -13.75
CA ILE A 104 -11.20 -3.71 -12.89
C ILE A 104 -10.04 -2.78 -13.24
N ALA A 105 -9.51 -2.09 -12.24
CA ALA A 105 -8.35 -1.22 -12.39
C ALA A 105 -7.04 -1.98 -12.16
N ALA A 106 -6.01 -1.62 -12.90
CA ALA A 106 -4.65 -2.14 -12.70
C ALA A 106 -3.61 -1.09 -13.04
N HIS A 107 -2.41 -1.26 -12.52
CA HIS A 107 -1.24 -0.53 -13.00
C HIS A 107 -0.51 -1.38 -14.07
N PRO A 108 0.02 -0.79 -15.16
CA PRO A 108 0.77 -1.53 -16.18
C PRO A 108 2.09 -2.14 -15.66
N GLY A 109 2.61 -1.64 -14.54
CA GLY A 109 3.83 -2.15 -13.91
C GLY A 109 3.66 -3.55 -13.30
N LEU A 110 4.73 -4.35 -13.36
CA LEU A 110 4.89 -5.63 -12.63
C LEU A 110 3.75 -6.65 -12.81
N HIS A 111 3.17 -6.68 -14.02
CA HIS A 111 2.25 -7.71 -14.51
C HIS A 111 0.80 -7.66 -14.03
N SER A 112 0.37 -6.66 -13.23
CA SER A 112 -1.03 -6.56 -12.81
C SER A 112 -1.99 -6.39 -13.99
N GLN A 113 -1.64 -5.58 -14.98
CA GLN A 113 -2.39 -5.47 -16.24
C GLN A 113 -2.53 -6.84 -16.94
N ALA A 114 -1.42 -7.56 -17.10
CA ALA A 114 -1.40 -8.84 -17.80
C ALA A 114 -2.25 -9.90 -17.09
N VAL A 115 -2.29 -9.90 -15.75
CA VAL A 115 -3.19 -10.79 -14.98
C VAL A 115 -4.65 -10.49 -15.28
N VAL A 116 -5.05 -9.22 -15.31
CA VAL A 116 -6.44 -8.81 -15.58
C VAL A 116 -6.84 -9.16 -17.02
N GLU A 117 -5.95 -8.91 -17.99
CA GLU A 117 -6.18 -9.27 -19.40
C GLU A 117 -6.30 -10.79 -19.61
N LYS A 118 -5.39 -11.57 -19.02
CA LYS A 118 -5.44 -13.05 -19.09
C LYS A 118 -6.67 -13.62 -18.38
N ALA A 119 -7.25 -12.91 -17.42
CA ALA A 119 -8.48 -13.31 -16.75
C ALA A 119 -9.73 -13.05 -17.62
N GLY A 120 -9.56 -12.44 -18.80
CA GLY A 120 -10.63 -12.16 -19.76
C GLY A 120 -11.27 -10.78 -19.59
N PHE A 121 -10.65 -9.88 -18.83
CA PHE A 121 -11.17 -8.53 -18.57
C PHE A 121 -10.37 -7.46 -19.32
N ILE A 122 -11.01 -6.33 -19.61
CA ILE A 122 -10.35 -5.14 -20.16
C ILE A 122 -10.04 -4.20 -18.99
N PRO A 123 -8.75 -3.99 -18.62
CA PRO A 123 -8.41 -3.21 -17.43
C PRO A 123 -8.59 -1.70 -17.64
N PHE A 124 -8.95 -1.01 -16.57
CA PHE A 124 -8.75 0.44 -16.45
C PHE A 124 -7.32 0.70 -15.97
N LEU A 125 -6.48 1.33 -16.80
CA LEU A 125 -5.08 1.54 -16.47
C LEU A 125 -4.88 2.81 -15.64
N VAL A 126 -4.33 2.64 -14.44
CA VAL A 126 -3.93 3.74 -13.57
C VAL A 126 -2.54 4.21 -13.98
N VAL A 127 -2.47 5.28 -14.75
CA VAL A 127 -1.21 5.93 -15.17
C VAL A 127 -1.31 7.44 -14.94
N SER A 128 -0.21 8.19 -15.07
CA SER A 128 -0.24 9.64 -14.87
C SER A 128 -1.40 10.30 -15.63
N GLY A 129 -2.29 11.00 -14.91
CA GLY A 129 -3.46 11.68 -15.49
C GLY A 129 -4.72 10.85 -15.66
N TYR A 130 -4.85 9.67 -15.02
CA TYR A 130 -6.09 8.88 -15.04
C TYR A 130 -7.32 9.66 -14.52
N ASP A 131 -8.51 9.29 -15.01
CA ASP A 131 -9.78 9.81 -14.52
C ASP A 131 -10.11 9.18 -13.15
N LYS A 132 -10.22 10.03 -12.13
CA LYS A 132 -10.52 9.61 -10.75
C LYS A 132 -11.94 9.09 -10.59
N ALA A 133 -12.92 9.67 -11.28
CA ALA A 133 -14.31 9.23 -11.20
C ALA A 133 -14.48 7.85 -11.84
N ALA A 134 -13.76 7.62 -12.94
CA ALA A 134 -13.70 6.30 -13.55
C ALA A 134 -13.07 5.26 -12.61
N LEU A 135 -11.96 5.60 -11.95
CA LEU A 135 -11.30 4.70 -10.98
C LEU A 135 -12.16 4.41 -9.75
N GLU A 136 -12.92 5.39 -9.26
CA GLU A 136 -13.89 5.21 -8.16
C GLU A 136 -15.06 4.30 -8.56
N GLY A 137 -15.43 4.29 -9.84
CA GLY A 137 -16.43 3.38 -10.39
C GLY A 137 -15.94 1.94 -10.62
N CYS A 138 -14.63 1.68 -10.49
CA CYS A 138 -14.09 0.33 -10.62
C CYS A 138 -14.49 -0.54 -9.42
N VAL A 139 -14.86 -1.79 -9.69
CA VAL A 139 -15.27 -2.76 -8.64
C VAL A 139 -14.07 -3.36 -7.90
N ALA A 140 -12.91 -3.38 -8.53
CA ALA A 140 -11.67 -3.88 -7.94
C ALA A 140 -10.44 -3.16 -8.48
N GLY A 141 -9.40 -3.09 -7.65
CA GLY A 141 -8.06 -2.66 -8.04
C GLY A 141 -7.08 -3.80 -7.84
N VAL A 142 -6.33 -4.15 -8.88
CA VAL A 142 -5.32 -5.22 -8.85
C VAL A 142 -3.92 -4.62 -8.82
N THR A 143 -3.12 -5.00 -7.82
CA THR A 143 -1.71 -4.59 -7.72
C THR A 143 -0.78 -5.78 -7.49
N ALA A 144 0.49 -5.60 -7.83
CA ALA A 144 1.56 -6.37 -7.24
C ALA A 144 1.90 -5.80 -5.83
N CYS A 145 2.88 -6.40 -5.17
CA CYS A 145 3.45 -5.89 -3.93
C CYS A 145 4.97 -6.01 -3.95
N GLU A 146 5.66 -5.34 -3.03
CA GLU A 146 7.09 -5.55 -2.81
C GLU A 146 7.33 -6.71 -1.83
N ALA A 147 6.53 -6.78 -0.76
CA ALA A 147 6.70 -7.76 0.31
C ALA A 147 5.38 -8.11 1.01
N LEU A 148 5.32 -9.32 1.56
CA LEU A 148 4.31 -9.79 2.51
C LEU A 148 4.99 -9.96 3.87
N VAL A 149 4.54 -9.25 4.90
CA VAL A 149 5.19 -9.23 6.22
C VAL A 149 4.48 -10.20 7.16
N ALA A 150 5.12 -11.33 7.45
CA ALA A 150 4.53 -12.40 8.25
C ALA A 150 4.10 -11.94 9.65
N GLN A 151 4.96 -11.18 10.34
CA GLN A 151 4.72 -10.71 11.70
C GLN A 151 3.42 -9.91 11.87
N THR A 152 3.03 -9.14 10.85
CA THR A 152 1.92 -8.18 10.94
C THR A 152 0.76 -8.51 10.00
N GLY A 153 0.91 -9.49 9.10
CA GLY A 153 -0.07 -9.76 8.04
C GLY A 153 -0.19 -8.61 7.03
N SER A 154 0.86 -7.79 6.88
CA SER A 154 0.83 -6.59 6.04
C SER A 154 1.32 -6.86 4.63
N VAL A 155 0.75 -6.15 3.66
CA VAL A 155 1.23 -6.07 2.27
C VAL A 155 1.98 -4.75 2.09
N LEU A 156 3.24 -4.81 1.64
CA LEU A 156 4.00 -3.63 1.26
C LEU A 156 3.77 -3.34 -0.22
N VAL A 157 3.23 -2.17 -0.55
CA VAL A 157 3.02 -1.70 -1.93
C VAL A 157 3.75 -0.39 -2.14
N THR A 158 4.41 -0.19 -3.27
CA THR A 158 5.05 1.08 -3.63
C THR A 158 4.37 1.74 -4.83
N SER A 159 4.73 3.00 -5.10
CA SER A 159 4.20 3.71 -6.28
C SER A 159 4.58 3.05 -7.62
N LYS A 160 5.59 2.17 -7.65
CA LYS A 160 5.99 1.43 -8.86
C LYS A 160 5.02 0.29 -9.18
N GLU A 161 4.44 -0.34 -8.16
CA GLU A 161 3.46 -1.43 -8.32
C GLU A 161 2.04 -0.88 -8.54
N SER A 162 1.71 0.27 -7.95
CA SER A 162 0.32 0.74 -7.89
C SER A 162 0.02 2.03 -8.66
N GLY A 163 1.04 2.69 -9.24
CA GLY A 163 0.85 4.00 -9.89
C GLY A 163 0.52 5.13 -8.92
N GLY A 164 0.81 4.94 -7.63
CA GLY A 164 0.44 5.83 -6.53
C GLY A 164 -0.65 5.27 -5.63
N ARG A 165 -1.25 6.14 -4.81
CA ARG A 165 -2.13 5.69 -3.71
C ARG A 165 -3.53 5.27 -4.15
N ALA A 166 -4.04 5.82 -5.26
CA ALA A 166 -5.46 5.71 -5.58
C ALA A 166 -5.90 4.27 -5.88
N LEU A 167 -5.08 3.48 -6.58
CA LEU A 167 -5.43 2.12 -6.96
C LEU A 167 -5.64 1.19 -5.75
N THR A 168 -4.90 1.42 -4.66
CA THR A 168 -5.03 0.62 -3.43
C THR A 168 -6.06 1.19 -2.45
N VAL A 169 -6.76 2.28 -2.81
CA VAL A 169 -7.66 3.00 -1.90
C VAL A 169 -9.06 3.17 -2.47
N LEU A 170 -9.21 3.56 -3.73
CA LEU A 170 -10.51 3.93 -4.30
C LEU A 170 -11.38 2.71 -4.61
N PRO A 171 -10.88 1.66 -5.30
CA PRO A 171 -11.71 0.49 -5.56
C PRO A 171 -12.12 -0.20 -4.25
N PRO A 172 -13.37 -0.67 -4.13
CA PRO A 172 -13.89 -1.25 -2.89
C PRO A 172 -13.25 -2.60 -2.58
N HIS A 173 -12.64 -3.27 -3.56
CA HIS A 173 -11.87 -4.50 -3.39
C HIS A 173 -10.45 -4.29 -3.89
N HIS A 174 -9.47 -4.42 -3.00
CA HIS A 174 -8.05 -4.44 -3.38
C HIS A 174 -7.58 -5.88 -3.49
N VAL A 175 -7.18 -6.29 -4.68
CA VAL A 175 -6.59 -7.61 -4.94
C VAL A 175 -5.08 -7.46 -5.12
N VAL A 176 -4.32 -8.23 -4.36
CA VAL A 176 -2.86 -8.23 -4.42
C VAL A 176 -2.40 -9.55 -5.02
N VAL A 177 -1.57 -9.49 -6.05
CA VAL A 177 -0.86 -10.66 -6.58
C VAL A 177 0.55 -10.69 -5.98
N ALA A 178 0.88 -11.79 -5.30
CA ALA A 178 2.15 -11.97 -4.61
C ALA A 178 2.70 -13.38 -4.82
N THR A 179 4.00 -13.54 -4.64
CA THR A 179 4.74 -14.80 -4.79
C THR A 179 5.40 -15.18 -3.49
N ALA A 180 5.74 -16.46 -3.32
CA ALA A 180 6.47 -16.97 -2.16
C ALA A 180 7.78 -16.21 -1.89
N ALA A 181 8.47 -15.75 -2.93
CA ALA A 181 9.72 -14.99 -2.79
C ALA A 181 9.55 -13.61 -2.13
N GLN A 182 8.31 -13.11 -2.02
CA GLN A 182 7.99 -11.81 -1.39
C GLN A 182 7.63 -11.96 0.09
N LEU A 183 7.52 -13.18 0.62
CA LEU A 183 7.24 -13.39 2.04
C LEU A 183 8.49 -13.10 2.89
N VAL A 184 8.39 -12.12 3.77
CA VAL A 184 9.45 -11.70 4.70
C VAL A 184 9.00 -11.85 6.15
N PRO A 185 9.93 -12.07 7.10
CA PRO A 185 9.57 -12.23 8.51
C PRO A 185 8.87 -11.00 9.11
N ASP A 186 9.46 -9.82 8.93
CA ASP A 186 9.19 -8.63 9.72
C ASP A 186 9.41 -7.33 8.90
N LEU A 187 9.08 -6.19 9.51
CA LEU A 187 9.23 -4.88 8.88
C LEU A 187 10.70 -4.54 8.53
N PRO A 188 11.70 -4.78 9.39
CA PRO A 188 13.10 -4.59 9.03
C PRO A 188 13.51 -5.35 7.75
N ALA A 189 13.12 -6.62 7.62
CA ALA A 189 13.39 -7.39 6.41
C ALA A 189 12.67 -6.83 5.18
N ALA A 190 11.46 -6.28 5.34
CA ALA A 190 10.74 -5.60 4.26
C ALA A 190 11.48 -4.33 3.77
N PHE A 191 12.07 -3.55 4.69
CA PHE A 191 12.90 -2.39 4.35
C PHE A 191 14.29 -2.78 3.79
N GLU A 192 14.87 -3.90 4.23
CA GLU A 192 16.06 -4.49 3.61
C GLU A 192 15.77 -4.83 2.15
N ARG A 193 14.66 -5.53 1.87
CA ARG A 193 14.22 -5.84 0.51
C ARG A 193 14.01 -4.60 -0.37
N LEU A 194 13.34 -3.56 0.14
CA LEU A 194 13.18 -2.30 -0.58
C LEU A 194 14.53 -1.70 -1.00
N ARG A 195 15.53 -1.75 -0.11
CA ARG A 195 16.89 -1.28 -0.42
C ARG A 195 17.60 -2.15 -1.43
N GLU A 196 17.39 -3.47 -1.41
CA GLU A 196 17.94 -4.40 -2.40
C GLU A 196 17.36 -4.14 -3.80
N VAL A 197 16.04 -3.92 -3.89
CA VAL A 197 15.33 -3.73 -5.18
C VAL A 197 15.52 -2.33 -5.76
N HIS A 198 15.53 -1.29 -4.93
CA HIS A 198 15.55 0.10 -5.39
C HIS A 198 16.88 0.83 -5.15
N GLY A 199 17.78 0.27 -4.34
CA GLY A 199 19.02 0.93 -3.96
C GLY A 199 18.78 2.29 -3.31
N LYS A 200 19.41 3.34 -3.86
CA LYS A 200 19.25 4.73 -3.40
C LYS A 200 18.01 5.42 -3.97
N ALA A 201 17.38 4.86 -5.00
CA ALA A 201 16.27 5.47 -5.73
C ALA A 201 14.94 4.90 -5.22
N LEU A 202 14.61 5.20 -3.96
CA LEU A 202 13.37 4.73 -3.35
C LEU A 202 12.14 5.29 -4.09
N PRO A 203 11.05 4.50 -4.17
CA PRO A 203 9.80 4.95 -4.75
C PRO A 203 9.22 6.13 -3.96
N SER A 204 8.48 6.99 -4.66
CA SER A 204 7.85 8.18 -4.06
C SER A 204 6.77 7.86 -3.02
N MET A 205 6.31 6.61 -2.96
CA MET A 205 5.35 6.11 -1.98
C MET A 205 5.76 4.70 -1.55
N ILE A 206 5.71 4.45 -0.24
CA ILE A 206 5.79 3.13 0.37
C ILE A 206 4.60 3.03 1.33
N SER A 207 3.76 2.01 1.16
CA SER A 207 2.55 1.80 1.96
C SER A 207 2.53 0.38 2.53
N PHE A 208 2.20 0.25 3.81
CA PHE A 208 1.93 -1.02 4.46
C PHE A 208 0.42 -1.16 4.69
N ILE A 209 -0.21 -2.08 3.97
CA ILE A 209 -1.65 -2.33 4.00
C ILE A 209 -1.90 -3.53 4.92
N THR A 210 -2.57 -3.29 6.05
CA THR A 210 -2.71 -4.25 7.15
C THR A 210 -4.20 -4.59 7.35
N GLY A 211 -4.75 -5.28 6.35
CA GLY A 211 -6.18 -5.56 6.22
C GLY A 211 -6.97 -4.49 5.45
N PRO A 212 -8.27 -4.72 5.18
CA PRO A 212 -9.17 -3.74 4.59
C PRO A 212 -9.31 -2.50 5.47
N SER A 213 -9.74 -1.40 4.85
CA SER A 213 -9.99 -0.13 5.53
C SER A 213 -11.10 -0.29 6.56
N ARG A 214 -10.79 0.07 7.80
CA ARG A 214 -11.72 0.07 8.94
C ARG A 214 -11.62 1.41 9.64
N THR A 215 -12.75 2.09 9.80
CA THR A 215 -12.85 3.23 10.71
C THR A 215 -13.67 2.77 11.89
N GLY A 216 -13.10 2.88 13.09
CA GLY A 216 -13.87 2.76 14.31
C GLY A 216 -14.54 4.11 14.56
N ASP A 217 -15.87 4.14 14.56
CA ASP A 217 -16.60 5.31 15.03
C ASP A 217 -16.43 5.42 16.56
N ILE A 218 -16.57 6.63 17.12
CA ILE A 218 -16.50 6.91 18.56
C ILE A 218 -17.46 6.01 19.35
N GLU A 219 -18.55 5.58 18.70
CA GLU A 219 -19.57 4.67 19.22
C GLU A 219 -19.18 3.17 19.20
N ARG A 220 -17.95 2.84 18.81
CA ARG A 220 -17.41 1.45 18.67
C ARG A 220 -18.08 0.61 17.59
N ILE A 221 -18.81 1.21 16.67
CA ILE A 221 -19.33 0.52 15.48
C ILE A 221 -18.22 0.50 14.43
N LEU A 222 -17.86 -0.70 13.97
CA LEU A 222 -16.88 -0.87 12.90
C LEU A 222 -17.56 -0.59 11.55
N VAL A 223 -17.15 0.50 10.90
CA VAL A 223 -17.54 0.79 9.52
C VAL A 223 -16.39 0.37 8.60
N LEU A 224 -16.66 -0.61 7.73
CA LEU A 224 -15.72 -1.05 6.70
C LEU A 224 -15.78 -0.12 5.49
N GLY A 225 -14.63 0.38 5.06
CA GLY A 225 -14.46 1.12 3.80
C GLY A 225 -14.82 2.61 3.80
N ALA A 226 -14.75 3.30 4.94
CA ALA A 226 -14.98 4.76 4.97
C ALA A 226 -13.88 5.57 4.22
N HIS A 227 -12.64 5.07 4.21
CA HIS A 227 -11.47 5.78 3.63
C HIS A 227 -10.56 4.87 2.79
N GLY A 228 -11.04 3.70 2.35
CA GLY A 228 -10.28 2.73 1.58
C GLY A 228 -11.07 1.47 1.24
N PRO A 229 -10.42 0.39 0.76
CA PRO A 229 -11.10 -0.80 0.28
C PRO A 229 -11.86 -1.50 1.41
N LYS A 230 -13.07 -1.98 1.11
CA LYS A 230 -13.90 -2.81 2.01
C LYS A 230 -13.35 -4.23 2.13
N ARG A 231 -12.67 -4.72 1.08
CA ARG A 231 -12.07 -6.06 1.02
C ARG A 231 -10.62 -5.98 0.57
N LEU A 232 -9.81 -6.90 1.10
CA LEU A 232 -8.43 -7.16 0.69
C LEU A 232 -8.28 -8.67 0.46
N THR A 233 -7.94 -9.06 -0.77
CA THR A 233 -7.65 -10.45 -1.12
C THR A 233 -6.25 -10.56 -1.69
N ILE A 234 -5.46 -11.52 -1.18
CA ILE A 234 -4.09 -11.78 -1.59
C ILE A 234 -4.08 -13.11 -2.35
N LEU A 235 -3.78 -13.04 -3.65
CA LEU A 235 -3.53 -14.20 -4.50
C LEU A 235 -2.05 -14.56 -4.36
N PHE A 236 -1.77 -15.57 -3.55
CA PHE A 236 -0.43 -15.99 -3.19
C PHE A 236 0.04 -17.14 -4.06
N VAL A 237 1.08 -16.92 -4.85
CA VAL A 237 1.69 -17.94 -5.73
C VAL A 237 2.80 -18.68 -5.00
N GLY A 238 2.59 -19.95 -4.70
CA GLY A 238 3.57 -20.87 -4.11
C GLY A 238 3.05 -21.76 -3.00
#